data_AF-W1I4I2-F1
#
_entry.id   AF-W1I4I2-F1
#
_cell.length_a   1.000
_cell.length_b   1.000
_cell.length_c   1.000
_cell.angle_alpha   90.00
_cell.angle_beta   90.00
_cell.angle_gamma   90.00
#
_symmetry.space_group_name_H-M   'P 1'
#
loop_
_entity.id
_entity.type
_entity.pdbx_description
1 polymer ?
#
loop_
_entity_poly.entity_id
_entity_poly.type
_entity_poly.pdbx_seq_one_letter_code
_entity_poly.pdbx_strand_id
1 'polypeptide(L)' 'MNDKLRKECKLLKALQGVSYAEIAEYLEIGASSFYNWLCGSYDFGEEKQRRLSDIIATISEVEIE' A
#
# COMPACT_ATOMS: atom_id res chain seq x y z
N MET A 1 -6.76 3.70 10.66
CA MET A 1 -6.75 3.62 9.19
C MET A 1 -5.45 2.98 8.68
N ASN A 2 -4.27 3.37 9.16
CA ASN A 2 -2.99 2.67 8.87
C ASN A 2 -3.08 1.13 8.99
N ASP A 3 -3.62 0.57 10.08
CA ASP A 3 -3.71 -0.89 10.23
C ASP A 3 -4.62 -1.58 9.21
N LYS A 4 -5.65 -0.88 8.72
CA LYS A 4 -6.50 -1.37 7.63
C LYS A 4 -5.70 -1.43 6.34
N LEU A 5 -5.05 -0.31 5.96
CA LEU A 5 -4.23 -0.21 4.76
C LEU A 5 -3.07 -1.21 4.77
N ARG A 6 -2.42 -1.44 5.93
CA ARG A 6 -1.38 -2.47 6.08
C ARG A 6 -1.90 -3.87 5.76
N LYS A 7 -3.13 -4.18 6.17
CA LYS A 7 -3.77 -5.47 5.84
C LYS A 7 -4.11 -5.54 4.35
N GLU A 8 -4.64 -4.48 3.77
CA GLU A 8 -4.96 -4.40 2.34
C GLU A 8 -3.70 -4.57 1.47
N CYS A 9 -2.59 -3.90 1.78
CA CYS A 9 -1.33 -4.10 1.05
C CYS A 9 -0.81 -5.55 1.14
N LYS A 10 -0.96 -6.21 2.31
CA LYS A 10 -0.58 -7.62 2.48
C LYS A 10 -1.47 -8.54 1.63
N LEU A 11 -2.76 -8.23 1.53
CA LEU A 11 -3.72 -8.97 0.71
C LEU A 11 -3.42 -8.79 -0.78
N LEU A 12 -3.19 -7.56 -1.25
CA LEU A 12 -2.79 -7.29 -2.64
C LEU A 12 -1.56 -8.12 -3.03
N LYS A 13 -0.52 -8.13 -2.19
CA LYS A 13 0.67 -8.96 -2.45
C LYS A 13 0.35 -10.45 -2.50
N ALA A 14 -0.49 -10.94 -1.60
CA ALA A 14 -0.80 -12.36 -1.50
C ALA A 14 -1.72 -12.86 -2.61
N LEU A 15 -2.66 -12.02 -3.06
CA LEU A 15 -3.72 -12.40 -4.00
C LEU A 15 -3.41 -12.00 -5.44
N GLN A 16 -2.79 -10.84 -5.64
CA GLN A 16 -2.56 -10.24 -6.96
C GLN A 16 -1.08 -10.25 -7.37
N GLY A 17 -0.19 -10.75 -6.51
CA GLY A 17 1.24 -10.80 -6.79
C GLY A 17 1.96 -9.45 -6.81
N VAL A 18 1.25 -8.34 -6.52
CA VAL A 18 1.82 -6.99 -6.50
C VAL A 18 2.91 -6.88 -5.44
N SER A 19 4.10 -6.42 -5.83
CA SER A 19 5.21 -6.28 -4.92
C SER A 19 5.07 -5.04 -4.04
N TYR A 20 5.63 -5.09 -2.83
CA TYR A 20 5.68 -3.90 -1.97
C TYR A 20 6.54 -2.78 -2.56
N ALA A 21 7.46 -3.10 -3.47
CA ALA A 21 8.25 -2.10 -4.19
C ALA A 21 7.38 -1.30 -5.16
N GLU A 22 6.47 -1.97 -5.89
CA GLU A 22 5.52 -1.30 -6.79
C GLU A 22 4.57 -0.38 -6.02
N ILE A 23 4.00 -0.85 -4.90
CA ILE A 23 3.13 0.00 -4.06
C ILE A 23 3.90 1.21 -3.51
N ALA A 24 5.18 1.03 -3.13
CA ALA A 24 6.02 2.13 -2.68
C ALA A 24 6.32 3.13 -3.81
N GLU A 25 6.54 2.66 -5.03
CA GLU A 25 6.74 3.48 -6.22
C GLU A 25 5.49 4.31 -6.55
N TYR A 26 4.30 3.70 -6.54
CA TYR A 26 3.04 4.44 -6.72
C TYR A 26 2.80 5.50 -5.66
N LEU A 27 3.26 5.25 -4.42
CA LEU A 27 3.14 6.20 -3.32
C LEU A 27 4.30 7.24 -3.30
N GLU A 28 5.21 7.18 -4.27
CA GLU A 28 6.37 8.06 -4.40
C GLU A 28 7.27 8.05 -3.14
N ILE A 29 7.45 6.89 -2.52
CA ILE A 29 8.34 6.72 -1.36
C ILE A 29 9.35 5.59 -1.57
N GLY A 30 10.46 5.64 -0.84
CA GLY A 30 11.43 4.55 -0.85
C GLY A 30 10.84 3.25 -0.29
N ALA A 31 11.21 2.11 -0.89
CA ALA A 31 10.78 0.78 -0.46
C ALA A 31 11.08 0.49 1.02
N SER A 32 12.22 0.96 1.54
CA SER A 32 12.57 0.84 2.96
C SER A 32 11.61 1.60 3.87
N SER A 33 11.19 2.81 3.46
CA SER A 33 10.21 3.61 4.20
C SER A 33 8.85 2.92 4.21
N PHE A 34 8.41 2.42 3.05
CA PHE A 34 7.17 1.64 2.97
C PHE A 34 7.22 0.38 3.84
N TYR A 35 8.34 -0.34 3.84
CA TYR A 35 8.53 -1.53 4.67
C TYR A 35 8.46 -1.20 6.17
N ASN A 36 9.15 -0.15 6.62
CA ASN A 36 9.10 0.31 8.00
C ASN A 36 7.68 0.69 8.43
N TRP A 37 6.93 1.38 7.56
CA TRP A 37 5.51 1.67 7.80
C TRP A 37 4.67 0.39 7.87
N LEU A 38 4.89 -0.58 6.97
CA LEU A 38 4.19 -1.85 6.91
C LEU A 38 4.40 -2.69 8.18
N CYS A 39 5.61 -2.63 8.75
CA CYS A 39 6.00 -3.27 10.01
C CYS A 39 5.49 -2.54 11.26
N GLY A 40 4.89 -1.35 11.12
CA GLY A 40 4.38 -0.57 12.24
C GLY A 40 5.42 0.28 12.95
N SER A 41 6.59 0.50 12.35
CA SER A 41 7.63 1.38 12.93
C SER A 41 7.19 2.85 12.97
N TYR A 42 6.27 3.24 12.09
CA TYR A 42 5.62 4.55 12.12
C TYR A 42 4.29 4.51 11.34
N ASP A 43 3.52 5.58 11.48
CA ASP A 43 2.24 5.79 10.80
C ASP A 43 2.35 6.85 9.70
N PHE A 44 1.62 6.66 8.61
CA PHE A 44 1.45 7.71 7.61
C PHE A 44 0.46 8.76 8.11
N GLY A 45 0.68 10.02 7.70
CA GLY A 45 -0.32 11.08 7.85
C GLY A 45 -1.55 10.86 6.96
N GLU A 46 -2.64 11.57 7.24
CA GLU A 46 -3.93 11.35 6.58
C GLU A 46 -3.89 11.50 5.06
N GLU A 47 -3.16 12.48 4.53
CA GLU A 47 -3.02 12.68 3.09
C GLU A 47 -2.39 11.47 2.40
N LYS A 48 -1.32 10.93 3.00
CA LYS A 48 -0.63 9.75 2.47
C LYS A 48 -1.45 8.47 2.63
N GLN A 49 -2.24 8.37 3.71
CA GLN A 49 -3.22 7.28 3.86
C GLN A 49 -4.30 7.33 2.78
N ARG A 50 -4.80 8.52 2.43
CA ARG A 50 -5.79 8.70 1.35
C ARG A 50 -5.20 8.29 0.00
N ARG A 51 -4.03 8.83 -0.35
CA ARG A 51 -3.31 8.44 -1.59
C ARG A 51 -3.10 6.92 -1.67
N LEU A 52 -2.66 6.28 -0.59
CA LEU A 52 -2.47 4.83 -0.56
C LEU A 52 -3.79 4.08 -0.75
N SER A 53 -4.89 4.57 -0.16
CA SER A 53 -6.21 3.98 -0.37
C SER A 53 -6.65 4.05 -1.83
N ASP A 54 -6.42 5.18 -2.51
CA ASP A 54 -6.78 5.35 -3.93
C ASP A 54 -5.93 4.43 -4.83
N ILE A 55 -4.64 4.28 -4.51
CA ILE A 55 -3.73 3.34 -5.20
C ILE A 55 -4.23 1.90 -5.04
N ILE A 56 -4.55 1.48 -3.81
CA ILE A 56 -5.08 0.14 -3.53
C ILE A 56 -6.36 -0.12 -4.31
N ALA A 57 -7.28 0.85 -4.35
CA ALA A 57 -8.54 0.74 -5.10
C ALA A 57 -8.27 0.55 -6.60
N THR A 58 -7.40 1.40 -7.17
CA THR A 58 -7.02 1.36 -8.59
C THR A 58 -6.42 0.01 -8.97
N ILE A 59 -5.48 -0.50 -8.16
CA ILE A 59 -4.84 -1.80 -8.41
C ILE A 59 -5.87 -2.93 -8.30
N SER A 60 -6.79 -2.84 -7.34
CA SER A 60 -7.82 -3.86 -7.14
C SER A 60 -8.87 -3.90 -8.24
N GLU A 61 -9.18 -2.76 -8.89
CA GLU A 61 -10.17 -2.68 -9.97
C GLU A 61 -9.62 -3.20 -11.31
N VAL A 62 -8.33 -3.04 -11.57
CA VAL A 62 -7.67 -3.45 -12.84
C VAL A 62 -7.68 -4.97 -13.08
N GLU A 63 -7.97 -5.79 -12.07
CA GLU A 63 -8.05 -7.26 -12.22
C GLU A 63 -9.47 -7.83 -12.35
N ILE A 64 -10.50 -6.99 -12.42
CA ILE A 64 -11.87 -7.41 -12.78
C ILE A 64 -12.20 -6.95 -14.20
N GLU A 65 -11.40 -7.37 -15.18
CA GLU A 65 -11.74 -7.36 -16.62
C GLU A 65 -11.30 -8.66 -17.29
#